data_AF-A0A1Q7SJC3-F1
#
_entry.id   AF-A0A1Q7SJC3-F1
#
_cell.length_a   1.000
_cell.length_b   1.000
_cell.length_c   1.000
_cell.angle_alpha   90.00
_cell.angle_beta   90.00
_cell.angle_gamma   90.00
#
_symmetry.space_group_name_H-M   'P 1'
#
loop_
_entity.id
_entity.type
_entity.pdbx_description
1 polymer ?
#
loop_
_entity_poly.entity_id
_entity_poly.type
_entity_poly.pdbx_seq_one_letter_code
_entity_poly.pdbx_strand_id
1 'polypeptide(L)'
;MADNKTRVLLILSQDALDRARVFAGRATITLKLPVSLQIVLRALIEEGLKRDDHPALLANVEGQAKAVRHKRSMARREGAAGERRSLRSGTPRAPSGRGRRRRRK
;
A
#
# COMPACT_ATOMS: atom_id res chain seq x y z
N MET A 1 -13.62 -23.51 12.69
CA MET A 1 -12.77 -22.82 13.70
C MET A 1 -13.41 -21.47 13.97
N ALA A 2 -13.78 -21.18 15.20
CA ALA A 2 -14.37 -19.89 15.55
C ALA A 2 -13.34 -18.78 15.32
N ASP A 3 -13.71 -17.80 14.51
CA ASP A 3 -12.91 -16.63 14.16
C ASP A 3 -12.69 -15.82 15.45
N ASN A 4 -11.52 -15.99 16.11
CA ASN A 4 -11.15 -15.30 17.35
C ASN A 4 -10.78 -13.83 17.05
N LYS A 5 -11.71 -13.12 16.41
CA LYS A 5 -11.51 -11.80 15.84
C LYS A 5 -12.20 -10.76 16.71
N THR A 6 -11.41 -10.12 17.57
CA THR A 6 -11.85 -8.96 18.32
C THR A 6 -12.03 -7.77 17.38
N ARG A 7 -13.21 -7.14 17.41
CA ARG A 7 -13.52 -5.92 16.67
C ARG A 7 -13.75 -4.79 17.68
N VAL A 8 -13.17 -3.63 17.40
CA VAL A 8 -13.32 -2.42 18.23
C VAL A 8 -13.76 -1.27 17.33
N LEU A 9 -14.69 -0.45 17.83
CA LEU A 9 -15.06 0.83 17.22
C LEU A 9 -14.38 1.95 18.01
N LEU A 10 -13.59 2.77 17.32
CA LEU A 10 -12.97 3.96 17.88
C LEU A 10 -13.72 5.19 17.39
N ILE A 11 -14.22 6.00 18.33
CA ILE A 11 -14.84 7.30 18.04
C ILE A 11 -13.85 8.38 18.46
N LEU A 12 -13.46 9.23 17.52
CA LEU A 12 -12.53 10.33 17.73
C LEU A 12 -13.25 11.66 17.53
N SER A 13 -12.78 12.71 18.22
CA SER A 13 -13.19 14.07 17.89
C SER A 13 -12.70 14.43 16.48
N GLN A 14 -13.42 15.34 15.82
CA GLN A 14 -13.02 15.85 14.51
C GLN A 14 -11.63 16.51 14.56
N ASP A 15 -11.34 17.28 15.61
CA ASP A 15 -10.03 17.91 15.83
C ASP A 15 -8.90 16.88 15.90
N ALA A 16 -9.08 15.76 16.60
CA ALA A 16 -8.08 14.69 16.63
C ALA A 16 -7.83 14.08 15.25
N LEU A 17 -8.89 13.92 14.45
CA LEU A 17 -8.78 13.40 13.09
C LEU A 17 -8.09 14.41 12.15
N ASP A 18 -8.38 15.70 12.29
CA ASP A 18 -7.78 16.77 11.48
C ASP A 18 -6.29 16.94 11.79
N ARG A 19 -5.92 16.87 13.06
CA ARG A 19 -4.51 16.83 13.50
C ARG A 19 -3.77 15.63 12.91
N ALA A 20 -4.36 14.44 12.99
CA ALA A 20 -3.77 13.23 12.39
C ALA A 20 -3.59 13.34 10.86
N ARG A 21 -4.51 14.03 10.15
CA ARG A 21 -4.36 14.32 8.71
C ARG A 21 -3.18 15.24 8.44
N VAL A 22 -3.06 16.34 9.20
CA VAL A 22 -1.93 17.27 9.08
C VAL A 22 -0.61 16.55 9.39
N PHE A 23 -0.58 15.74 10.44
CA PHE A 23 0.56 14.93 10.80
C PHE A 23 0.93 13.95 9.67
N ALA A 24 -0.02 13.26 9.06
CA ALA A 24 0.23 12.36 7.92
C ALA A 24 0.88 13.10 6.73
N GLY A 25 0.41 14.32 6.44
CA GLY A 25 1.00 15.17 5.40
C GLY A 25 2.45 15.55 5.73
N ARG A 26 2.70 16.02 6.95
CA ARG A 26 4.05 16.36 7.42
C ARG A 26 4.98 15.15 7.41
N ALA A 27 4.55 14.02 7.96
CA ALA A 27 5.32 12.78 7.99
C ALA A 27 5.66 12.27 6.58
N THR A 28 4.74 12.42 5.62
CA THR A 28 5.01 12.05 4.22
C THR A 28 6.17 12.86 3.64
N ILE A 29 6.21 14.17 3.92
CA ILE A 29 7.28 15.06 3.46
C ILE A 29 8.58 14.73 4.21
N THR A 30 8.54 14.67 5.54
CA THR A 30 9.72 14.45 6.39
C THR A 30 10.38 13.10 6.12
N LEU A 31 9.61 12.03 6.04
CA LEU A 31 10.13 10.67 5.88
C LEU A 31 10.38 10.30 4.42
N LYS A 32 9.94 11.11 3.46
CA LYS A 32 9.99 10.83 2.01
C LYS A 32 9.38 9.46 1.66
N LEU A 33 8.32 9.09 2.38
CA LEU A 33 7.60 7.83 2.24
C LEU A 33 6.09 8.13 2.27
N PRO A 34 5.25 7.44 1.48
CA PRO A 34 3.81 7.64 1.58
C PRO A 34 3.28 7.22 2.94
N VAL A 35 2.75 8.16 3.71
CA VAL A 35 2.11 7.91 5.02
C VAL A 35 0.61 8.16 4.88
N SER A 36 -0.20 7.12 5.10
CA SER A 36 -1.66 7.24 5.09
C SER A 36 -2.20 7.55 6.48
N LEU A 37 -3.41 8.14 6.53
CA LEU A 37 -4.13 8.37 7.77
C LEU A 37 -4.30 7.07 8.60
N GLN A 38 -4.47 5.92 7.94
CA GLN A 38 -4.56 4.62 8.63
C GLN A 38 -3.28 4.26 9.40
N ILE A 39 -2.10 4.55 8.83
CA ILE A 39 -0.81 4.30 9.51
C ILE A 39 -0.71 5.19 10.75
N VAL A 40 -1.08 6.47 10.62
CA VAL A 40 -1.04 7.43 11.73
C VAL A 40 -2.03 7.01 12.82
N LEU A 41 -3.28 6.72 12.48
CA LEU A 41 -4.29 6.28 13.46
C LEU A 41 -3.88 4.99 14.18
N ARG A 42 -3.27 4.04 13.46
CA ARG A 42 -2.75 2.82 14.07
C ARG A 42 -1.61 3.12 15.05
N ALA A 43 -0.65 3.94 14.64
CA ALA A 43 0.46 4.33 15.51
C ALA A 43 -0.02 5.12 16.73
N LEU A 44 -1.02 6.01 16.57
CA LEU A 44 -1.67 6.69 17.68
C LEU A 44 -2.26 5.69 18.66
N ILE A 45 -3.01 4.68 18.19
CA ILE A 45 -3.56 3.64 19.07
C ILE A 45 -2.45 2.89 19.84
N GLU A 46 -1.39 2.48 19.14
CA GLU A 46 -0.26 1.76 19.74
C GLU A 46 0.49 2.61 20.78
N GLU A 47 0.55 3.94 20.58
CA GLU A 47 1.16 4.89 21.51
C GLU A 47 0.20 5.39 22.60
N GLY A 48 -1.05 4.92 22.66
CA GLY A 48 -2.02 5.34 23.67
C GLY A 48 -2.71 6.69 23.38
N LEU A 49 -2.90 7.00 22.09
CA LEU A 49 -3.49 8.23 21.57
C LEU A 49 -2.76 9.50 22.03
N LYS A 50 -1.43 9.40 22.18
CA LYS A 50 -0.55 10.53 22.51
C LYS A 50 -0.58 11.59 21.41
N ARG A 51 -0.24 12.82 21.80
CA ARG A 51 -0.19 13.97 20.88
C ARG A 51 0.83 13.75 19.75
N ASP A 52 0.54 14.40 18.62
CA ASP A 52 1.28 14.31 17.35
C ASP A 52 2.76 14.71 17.43
N ASP A 53 3.17 15.43 18.47
CA ASP A 53 4.53 15.91 18.72
C ASP A 53 5.42 14.89 19.45
N HIS A 54 4.88 13.72 19.80
CA HIS A 54 5.64 12.72 20.55
C HIS A 54 6.66 11.98 19.65
N PRO A 55 7.96 11.93 20.00
CA PRO A 55 9.00 11.31 19.16
C PRO A 55 8.76 9.81 18.92
N ALA A 56 8.21 9.10 19.91
CA ALA A 56 7.81 7.69 19.75
C ALA A 56 6.76 7.49 18.65
N LEU A 57 5.82 8.42 18.48
CA LEU A 57 4.79 8.34 17.45
C LEU A 57 5.41 8.40 16.06
N LEU A 58 6.34 9.34 15.84
CA LEU A 58 7.02 9.48 14.55
C LEU A 58 7.82 8.23 14.20
N ALA A 59 8.55 7.66 15.17
CA ALA A 59 9.32 6.43 14.99
C ALA A 59 8.42 5.24 14.62
N ASN A 60 7.27 5.09 15.29
CA ASN A 60 6.31 4.04 14.97
C ASN A 60 5.72 4.22 13.56
N VAL A 61 5.31 5.44 13.20
CA VAL A 61 4.81 5.78 11.86
C VAL A 61 5.85 5.46 10.78
N GLU A 62 7.12 5.79 11.02
CA GLU A 62 8.20 5.45 10.10
C GLU A 62 8.36 3.93 9.93
N GLY A 63 8.35 3.18 11.04
CA GLY A 63 8.43 1.72 11.04
C GLY A 63 7.29 1.08 10.23
N GLN A 64 6.05 1.51 10.46
CA GLN A 64 4.89 1.03 9.73
C GLN A 64 4.93 1.41 8.24
N ALA A 65 5.31 2.65 7.90
CA ALA A 65 5.41 3.10 6.51
C ALA A 65 6.48 2.29 5.74
N LYS A 66 7.63 2.03 6.36
CA LYS A 66 8.67 1.14 5.79
C LYS A 66 8.15 -0.27 5.58
N ALA A 67 7.44 -0.84 6.56
CA ALA A 67 6.86 -2.17 6.45
C ALA A 67 5.84 -2.27 5.30
N VAL A 68 4.97 -1.26 5.14
CA VAL A 68 4.00 -1.19 4.02
C VAL A 68 4.72 -1.06 2.67
N ARG A 69 5.74 -0.20 2.57
CA ARG A 69 6.55 -0.06 1.36
C ARG A 69 7.24 -1.37 0.99
N HIS A 70 7.80 -2.07 1.99
CA HIS A 70 8.42 -3.38 1.79
C HIS A 70 7.41 -4.40 1.27
N LYS A 71 6.25 -4.54 1.92
CA LYS A 71 5.16 -5.43 1.47
C LYS A 71 4.74 -5.14 0.03
N ARG A 72 4.58 -3.86 -0.34
CA ARG A 72 4.25 -3.45 -1.71
C ARG A 72 5.36 -3.79 -2.70
N SER A 73 6.62 -3.62 -2.32
CA SER A 73 7.76 -4.02 -3.14
C SER A 73 7.80 -5.53 -3.38
N MET A 74 7.53 -6.34 -2.35
CA MET A 74 7.51 -7.80 -2.45
C MET A 74 6.36 -8.29 -3.34
N ALA A 75 5.14 -7.76 -3.14
CA ALA A 75 4.00 -8.08 -4.00
C ALA A 75 4.26 -7.75 -5.48
N ARG A 76 4.97 -6.65 -5.77
CA ARG A 76 5.38 -6.30 -7.15
C ARG A 76 6.41 -7.29 -7.72
N ARG A 77 7.36 -7.76 -6.92
CA ARG A 77 8.36 -8.75 -7.35
C ARG A 77 7.72 -10.11 -7.63
N GLU A 78 6.79 -10.53 -6.78
CA GLU A 78 6.02 -11.76 -6.97
C GLU A 78 5.13 -11.70 -8.21
N GLY A 79 4.45 -10.57 -8.44
CA GLY A 79 3.70 -10.32 -9.67
C GLY A 79 4.58 -10.38 -10.92
N ALA A 80 5.73 -9.72 -10.90
CA ALA A 80 6.69 -9.74 -12.01
C ALA A 80 7.31 -11.12 -12.23
N ALA A 81 7.53 -11.91 -11.18
CA ALA A 81 7.99 -13.30 -11.31
C ALA A 81 6.91 -14.20 -11.92
N GLY A 82 5.64 -14.00 -11.55
CA GLY A 82 4.49 -14.65 -12.18
C GLY A 82 4.36 -14.31 -13.65
N GLU A 83 4.50 -13.03 -14.01
CA GLU A 83 4.45 -12.54 -15.40
C GLU A 83 5.63 -13.09 -16.23
N ARG A 84 6.86 -13.08 -15.69
CA ARG A 84 8.03 -13.70 -16.35
C ARG A 84 7.86 -15.21 -16.54
N ARG A 85 7.20 -15.91 -15.61
CA ARG A 85 6.90 -17.34 -15.73
C ARG A 85 5.80 -17.60 -16.76
N SER A 86 4.82 -16.70 -16.88
CA SER A 86 3.82 -16.70 -17.96
C SER A 86 4.45 -16.47 -19.34
N LEU A 87 5.43 -15.57 -19.44
CA LEU A 87 6.17 -15.32 -20.69
C LEU A 87 7.09 -16.49 -21.08
N ARG A 88 7.68 -17.18 -20.11
CA ARG A 88 8.51 -18.39 -20.36
C ARG A 88 7.70 -19.65 -20.66
N SER A 89 6.42 -19.70 -20.30
CA SER A 89 5.52 -20.82 -20.62
C SER A 89 4.72 -20.59 -21.91
N GLY A 90 4.90 -19.44 -22.57
CA GLY A 90 4.37 -19.21 -23.91
C GLY A 90 5.24 -19.84 -24.98
N THR A 91 4.83 -21.00 -25.50
CA THR A 91 5.18 -21.43 -26.86
C THR A 91 5.05 -20.25 -27.83
N PRO A 92 6.05 -19.98 -28.70
CA PRO A 92 5.94 -18.89 -29.67
C PRO A 92 4.82 -19.24 -30.65
N ARG A 93 3.68 -18.56 -30.51
CA ARG A 93 2.58 -18.67 -31.46
C ARG A 93 3.09 -18.04 -32.77
N ALA A 94 3.44 -18.90 -33.72
CA ALA A 94 3.91 -18.52 -35.04
C ALA A 94 2.92 -17.54 -35.72
N PRO A 95 3.40 -16.58 -36.54
CA PRO A 95 2.53 -15.69 -37.28
C PRO A 95 1.96 -16.44 -38.49
N SER A 96 0.81 -17.10 -38.31
CA SER A 96 0.08 -17.72 -39.42
C SER A 96 -0.95 -16.76 -39.98
N GLY A 97 -0.81 -16.35 -41.25
CA GLY A 97 -1.95 -15.83 -41.99
C GLY A 97 -1.68 -14.77 -43.05
N ARG A 98 -0.89 -15.14 -44.07
CA ARG A 98 -0.80 -14.42 -45.33
C ARG A 98 -2.18 -14.43 -46.02
N GLY A 99 -2.85 -13.29 -46.09
CA GLY A 99 -4.15 -13.12 -46.76
C GLY A 99 -4.11 -12.01 -47.82
N ARG A 100 -3.30 -12.17 -48.87
CA ARG A 100 -3.35 -11.34 -50.08
C ARG A 100 -4.56 -11.79 -50.91
N ARG A 101 -5.59 -10.93 -51.11
CA ARG A 101 -6.25 -10.63 -52.42
C ARG A 101 -7.65 -9.99 -52.28
N ARG A 102 -7.76 -8.78 -52.89
CA ARG A 102 -8.82 -8.25 -53.78
C ARG A 102 -10.30 -8.31 -53.32
N ARG A 103 -10.98 -7.16 -53.32
CA ARG A 103 -11.85 -6.69 -54.44
C ARG A 103 -12.40 -5.28 -54.21
N ARG A 104 -12.61 -4.59 -55.33
CA ARG A 104 -13.20 -3.26 -55.55
C ARG A 104 -14.63 -3.14 -54.98
N LYS A 105 -14.98 -1.95 -54.50
CA LYS A 105 -16.03 -1.11 -55.11
C LYS A 105 -15.79 0.35 -54.76
#